data_AF-A0A4R8KA49-F1
#
_entry.id   AF-A0A4R8KA49-F1
#
_cell.length_a   1.000
_cell.length_b   1.000
_cell.length_c   1.000
_cell.angle_alpha   90.00
_cell.angle_beta   90.00
_cell.angle_gamma   90.00
#
_symmetry.space_group_name_H-M   'P 1'
#
loop_
_entity.id
_entity.type
_entity.pdbx_description
1 polymer ?
#
loop_
_entity_poly.entity_id
_entity_poly.type
_entity_poly.pdbx_seq_one_letter_code
_entity_poly.pdbx_strand_id
1 'polypeptide(L)' 'MNPHLLSPEDLVHITGAKRYSKQRRWFKEQFGIDVTSRDNGSIVMAWATFEGLLLKKCGLPVGNSPAPRREVKLCFD' A
#
# COMPACT_ATOMS: atom_id res chain seq x y z
N MET A 1 10.34 2.90 10.75
CA MET A 1 10.13 2.83 9.28
C MET A 1 9.38 4.08 8.88
N ASN A 2 9.93 4.87 7.96
CA ASN A 2 9.22 6.01 7.39
C ASN A 2 8.26 5.43 6.35
N PRO A 3 6.93 5.56 6.48
CA PRO A 3 6.01 5.01 5.50
C PRO A 3 6.11 5.84 4.22
N HIS A 4 7.02 5.44 3.33
CA HIS A 4 7.12 6.04 2.01
C HIS A 4 5.83 5.73 1.26
N LEU A 5 4.96 6.73 1.16
CA LEU A 5 3.71 6.63 0.41
C LEU A 5 4.04 6.60 -1.08
N LEU A 6 3.30 5.80 -1.84
CA LEU A 6 3.37 5.81 -3.29
C LEU A 6 3.06 7.21 -3.80
N SER A 7 3.98 7.76 -4.59
CA SER A 7 3.75 9.04 -5.25
C SER A 7 2.72 8.88 -6.38
N PRO A 8 2.10 9.98 -6.84
CA PRO A 8 1.24 9.92 -8.02
C PRO A 8 1.96 9.38 -9.27
N GLU A 9 3.25 9.65 -9.40
CA GLU A 9 4.08 9.17 -10.51
C GLU A 9 4.27 7.66 -10.44
N ASP A 10 4.59 7.12 -9.25
CA ASP A 10 4.70 5.67 -9.03
C ASP A 10 3.39 4.97 -9.39
N LEU A 11 2.25 5.54 -8.98
CA LEU A 11 0.93 4.98 -9.30
C LEU A 11 0.67 4.96 -10.81
N VAL A 12 1.13 5.97 -11.55
CA VAL A 12 1.04 5.97 -13.02
C VAL A 12 1.95 4.89 -13.61
N HIS A 13 3.17 4.72 -13.10
CA HIS A 13 4.10 3.69 -13.57
C HIS A 13 3.58 2.27 -13.30
N ILE A 14 2.99 2.03 -12.12
CA ILE A 14 2.45 0.72 -11.72
C ILE A 14 1.18 0.37 -12.50
N THR A 15 0.24 1.32 -12.59
CA THR A 15 -1.09 1.04 -13.14
C THR A 15 -1.20 1.33 -14.64
N GLY A 16 -0.25 2.08 -15.21
CA GLY A 16 -0.30 2.62 -16.57
C GLY A 16 -1.38 3.70 -16.78
N ALA A 17 -2.05 4.16 -15.72
CA ALA A 17 -3.22 5.03 -15.83
C ALA A 17 -3.01 6.38 -15.13
N LYS A 18 -3.35 7.48 -15.81
CA LYS A 18 -3.33 8.84 -15.23
C LYS A 18 -4.59 9.20 -14.42
N ARG A 19 -5.74 8.60 -14.73
CA ARG A 19 -7.02 8.89 -14.05
C ARG A 19 -7.16 8.04 -12.79
N TYR A 20 -7.40 8.66 -11.64
CA TYR A 20 -7.49 7.97 -10.35
C TYR A 20 -8.55 6.86 -10.31
N SER A 21 -9.71 7.05 -10.94
CA SER A 21 -10.74 6.00 -11.03
C SER A 21 -10.25 4.75 -11.76
N LYS A 22 -9.44 4.91 -12.81
CA LYS A 22 -8.81 3.80 -13.54
C LYS A 22 -7.72 3.13 -12.70
N GLN A 23 -6.92 3.90 -11.96
CA GLN A 23 -5.93 3.36 -11.04
C GLN A 23 -6.60 2.47 -9.98
N ARG A 24 -7.68 2.94 -9.34
CA ARG A 24 -8.42 2.14 -8.35
C ARG A 24 -9.02 0.88 -8.95
N ARG A 25 -9.60 1.00 -10.16
CA ARG A 25 -10.15 -0.15 -10.87
C ARG A 25 -9.07 -1.19 -11.18
N TRP A 26 -7.87 -0.75 -11.56
CA TRP A 26 -6.73 -1.65 -11.79
C TRP A 26 -6.40 -2.45 -10.52
N PHE A 27 -6.36 -1.83 -9.34
CA PHE A 27 -6.13 -2.58 -8.09
C PHE A 27 -7.23 -3.61 -7.81
N LYS A 28 -8.49 -3.29 -8.12
CA LYS A 28 -9.61 -4.22 -8.01
C LYS A 28 -9.49 -5.40 -8.98
N GLU A 29 -9.12 -5.13 -10.23
CA GLU A 29 -8.91 -6.16 -11.26
C GLU A 29 -7.69 -7.05 -10.95
N GLN A 30 -6.60 -6.48 -10.43
CA GLN A 30 -5.34 -7.20 -10.21
C GLN A 30 -5.26 -7.92 -8.87
N PHE A 31 -5.91 -7.40 -7.82
CA PHE A 31 -5.82 -7.91 -6.45
C PHE A 31 -7.18 -8.16 -5.79
N GLY A 32 -8.28 -7.78 -6.42
CA GLY A 32 -9.62 -7.93 -5.84
C GLY A 32 -9.93 -6.98 -4.68
N ILE A 33 -9.16 -5.88 -4.53
CA ILE A 33 -9.31 -4.96 -3.40
C ILE A 33 -9.86 -3.61 -3.83
N ASP A 34 -10.63 -2.99 -2.92
CA ASP A 34 -10.98 -1.58 -3.02
C ASP A 34 -9.97 -0.76 -2.19
N VAL A 35 -9.16 0.06 -2.88
CA VAL A 35 -8.07 0.83 -2.27
C VAL A 35 -8.56 2.14 -1.67
N THR A 36 -8.02 2.49 -0.50
CA THR A 36 -8.29 3.75 0.17
C THR A 36 -7.82 4.93 -0.68
N SER A 37 -8.68 5.95 -0.78
CA SER A 37 -8.37 7.19 -1.49
C SER A 37 -8.59 8.41 -0.61
N ARG A 38 -7.89 9.51 -0.94
CA ARG A 38 -8.21 10.84 -0.40
C ARG A 38 -9.55 11.33 -0.92
N ASP A 39 -10.01 12.44 -0.36
CA ASP A 39 -11.17 13.21 -0.83
C ASP A 39 -11.12 13.55 -2.33
N ASN A 40 -9.93 13.89 -2.85
CA ASN A 40 -9.69 14.16 -4.27
C ASN A 40 -9.65 12.91 -5.16
N GLY A 41 -9.79 11.71 -4.58
CA GLY A 41 -9.79 10.44 -5.28
C GLY A 41 -8.41 9.81 -5.53
N SER A 42 -7.30 10.49 -5.23
CA SER A 42 -5.95 9.91 -5.31
C SER A 42 -5.78 8.77 -4.31
N ILE A 43 -5.03 7.73 -4.68
CA ILE A 43 -4.82 6.54 -3.85
C ILE A 43 -3.83 6.87 -2.71
N VAL A 44 -4.13 6.40 -1.51
CA VAL A 44 -3.22 6.47 -0.36
C VAL A 44 -2.78 5.06 -0.02
N MET A 45 -1.53 4.73 -0.38
CA MET A 45 -0.95 3.42 -0.11
C MET A 45 0.55 3.57 0.14
N ALA A 46 1.07 2.85 1.14
CA ALA A 46 2.50 2.76 1.39
C ALA A 46 3.16 1.76 0.44
N TRP A 47 4.42 2.00 0.07
CA TRP A 47 5.18 1.10 -0.80
C TRP A 47 5.23 -0.33 -0.23
N ALA A 48 5.49 -0.48 1.07
CA ALA A 48 5.52 -1.78 1.73
C ALA A 48 4.18 -2.55 1.64
N THR A 49 3.05 -1.84 1.62
CA THR A 49 1.73 -2.46 1.43
C THR A 49 1.60 -3.00 0.01
N PHE A 50 2.06 -2.24 -0.99
CA PHE A 50 2.04 -2.67 -2.38
C PHE A 50 2.94 -3.89 -2.63
N GLU A 51 4.14 -3.91 -2.06
CA GLU A 51 5.02 -5.10 -2.09
C GLU A 51 4.34 -6.32 -1.47
N GLY A 52 3.67 -6.15 -0.33
CA GLY A 52 2.91 -7.23 0.30
C GLY A 52 1.80 -7.77 -0.61
N LEU A 53 1.11 -6.91 -1.35
CA LEU A 53 0.10 -7.32 -2.35
C LEU A 53 0.73 -8.09 -3.51
N LEU A 54 1.89 -7.65 -4.01
CA LEU A 54 2.62 -8.34 -5.07
C LEU A 54 3.10 -9.72 -4.63
N LEU A 55 3.74 -9.82 -3.46
CA LEU A 55 4.19 -11.09 -2.90
C LEU A 55 3.03 -12.08 -2.75
N LYS A 56 1.91 -11.62 -2.18
CA LYS A 56 0.70 -12.43 -2.03
C LYS A 56 0.16 -12.90 -3.38
N LYS A 57 0.13 -12.03 -4.39
CA LYS A 57 -0.33 -12.38 -5.75
C LYS A 57 0.57 -13.40 -6.44
N CYS A 58 1.88 -13.31 -6.22
CA CYS A 58 2.86 -14.26 -6.74
C CYS A 58 2.94 -15.57 -5.93
N GLY A 59 2.12 -15.73 -4.88
CA GLY A 59 2.17 -16.91 -3.99
C GLY A 59 3.45 -16.98 -3.14
N LEU A 60 4.18 -15.87 -3.02
CA LEU A 60 5.38 -15.79 -2.21
C LEU A 60 4.99 -15.49 -0.75
N PRO A 61 5.77 -15.98 0.23
CA PRO A 61 5.52 -15.66 1.62
C PRO A 61 5.66 -14.14 1.80
N VAL A 62 4.59 -13.51 2.28
CA VAL A 62 4.66 -12.14 2.77
C VAL A 62 5.53 -12.22 4.01
N GLY A 63 6.79 -11.79 3.89
CA GLY A 63 7.74 -11.83 4.98
C GLY A 63 7.13 -11.14 6.19
N ASN A 64 6.76 -11.91 7.20
CA ASN A 64 6.59 -11.43 8.56
C ASN A 64 7.99 -11.00 9.02
N SER A 65 8.46 -9.85 8.55
CA SER A 65 9.47 -9.14 9.31
C SER A 65 8.68 -8.44 10.40
N PRO A 66 8.66 -8.95 11.65
CA PRO A 66 8.03 -8.23 12.73
C PRO A 66 8.79 -6.90 12.79
N ALA A 67 8.12 -5.80 12.43
CA ALA A 67 8.55 -4.51 12.91
C ALA A 67 8.75 -4.70 14.43
N PRO A 68 9.89 -4.30 15.01
CA PRO A 68 10.09 -4.47 16.43
C PRO A 68 8.91 -3.78 17.11
N ARG A 69 8.04 -4.56 17.78
CA ARG A 69 7.06 -4.02 18.72
C ARG A 69 7.90 -3.19 19.68
N ARG A 70 7.90 -1.87 19.52
CA ARG A 70 8.45 -0.98 20.54
C ARG A 70 7.62 -1.27 21.76
N GLU A 71 8.21 -1.95 22.73
CA GLU A 71 7.65 -2.13 24.05
C GLU A 71 7.45 -0.72 24.61
N VAL A 72 6.21 -0.22 24.51
CA VAL A 72 5.85 1.06 25.08
C VAL A 72 5.77 0.83 26.59
N LYS A 73 6.87 1.13 27.28
CA LYS A 73 6.89 1.18 28.73
C LYS A 73 6.06 2.39 29.14
N LEU A 74 4.79 2.17 29.48
CA LEU A 74 3.94 3.18 30.09
C LEU A 74 4.46 3.41 31.51
N CYS A 75 5.31 4.43 31.68
CA CYS A 75 5.66 4.94 32.99
C CYS A 75 4.46 5.75 33.48
N PHE A 76 3.68 5.20 34.41
CA PHE A 76 2.79 5.98 35.26
C PHE A 76 3.62 6.48 36.45
N ASP A 77 3.61 7.80 36.66
CA ASP A 77 4.11 8.48 37.86
C ASP A 77 2.99 8.55 38.92
#